data_AF-A0A2U1D3V4-F1
#
_entry.id   AF-A0A2U1D3V4-F1
#
_cell.length_a   1.000
_cell.length_b   1.000
_cell.length_c   1.000
_cell.angle_alpha   90.00
_cell.angle_beta   90.00
_cell.angle_gamma   90.00
#
_symmetry.space_group_name_H-M   'P 1'
#
loop_
_entity.id
_entity.type
_entity.pdbx_description
1 polymer ?
#
loop_
_entity_poly.entity_id
_entity_poly.type
_entity_poly.pdbx_seq_one_letter_code
_entity_poly.pdbx_strand_id
1 'polypeptide(L)'
;MAQYNFILSSARVETDVKLPQAPQIGDVISMNSDVNSPHYLVCRIELFANSDIVNVHVQRFANQLSAKLAIDGFRNNRNFIQ
;
A
#
# COMPACT_ATOMS: atom_id res chain seq x y z
N MET A 1 2.05 15.79 7.48
CA MET A 1 1.83 14.42 6.95
C MET A 1 2.21 14.46 5.48
N ALA A 2 3.09 13.56 5.03
CA ALA A 2 3.45 13.46 3.62
C ALA A 2 2.24 12.97 2.80
N GLN A 3 2.11 13.44 1.56
CA GLN A 3 1.10 12.97 0.61
C GLN A 3 1.68 11.83 -0.22
N TYR A 4 0.89 10.79 -0.45
CA TYR A 4 1.31 9.63 -1.22
C TYR A 4 0.48 9.49 -2.50
N ASN A 5 1.14 9.18 -3.60
CA ASN A 5 0.51 8.72 -4.83
C ASN A 5 0.83 7.24 -5.03
N PHE A 6 -0.19 6.43 -5.30
CA PHE A 6 0.02 5.03 -5.66
C PHE A 6 0.20 4.92 -7.17
N ILE A 7 1.30 4.32 -7.58
CA ILE A 7 1.65 4.09 -8.98
C ILE A 7 1.51 2.60 -9.26
N LEU A 8 0.64 2.25 -10.23
CA LEU A 8 0.47 0.90 -10.74
C LEU A 8 0.83 0.90 -12.22
N SER A 9 1.82 0.10 -12.62
CA SER A 9 2.25 -0.01 -14.03
C SER A 9 2.50 1.35 -14.71
N SER A 10 3.12 2.30 -14.00
CA SER A 10 3.38 3.68 -14.44
C SER A 10 2.17 4.63 -14.51
N ALA A 11 0.98 4.18 -14.09
CA ALA A 11 -0.20 5.04 -13.95
C ALA A 11 -0.47 5.38 -12.47
N ARG A 12 -0.85 6.64 -12.19
CA ARG A 12 -1.37 7.02 -10.87
C ARG A 12 -2.76 6.41 -10.70
N VAL A 13 -2.93 5.60 -9.66
CA VAL A 13 -4.21 4.93 -9.35
C VAL A 13 -4.90 5.49 -8.13
N GLU A 14 -4.13 5.97 -7.15
CA GLU A 14 -4.64 6.69 -5.98
C GLU A 14 -3.77 7.93 -5.79
N THR A 15 -4.37 9.07 -5.50
CA THR A 15 -3.67 10.34 -5.27
C THR A 15 -4.07 10.93 -3.92
N ASP A 16 -3.20 11.77 -3.36
CA ASP A 16 -3.44 12.44 -2.07
C ASP A 16 -3.73 11.49 -0.91
N VAL A 17 -3.19 10.27 -0.99
CA VAL A 17 -3.36 9.25 0.05
C VAL A 17 -2.66 9.73 1.32
N LYS A 18 -3.35 9.64 2.44
CA LYS A 18 -2.82 9.94 3.78
C LYS A 18 -2.70 8.64 4.55
N LEU A 19 -1.47 8.23 4.80
CA LEU A 19 -1.17 7.04 5.58
C LEU A 19 -0.85 7.42 7.04
N PRO A 20 -1.26 6.59 8.01
CA PRO A 20 -0.98 6.85 9.42
C PRO A 20 0.53 6.75 9.75
N GLN A 21 1.26 5.97 8.96
CA GLN A 21 2.70 5.78 9.07
C GLN A 21 3.31 5.85 7.66
N ALA A 22 4.58 6.27 7.57
CA ALA A 22 5.32 6.19 6.33
C ALA A 22 5.46 4.73 5.88
N PRO A 23 5.08 4.39 4.64
CA PRO A 23 5.14 3.03 4.15
C PRO A 23 6.59 2.58 3.95
N GLN A 24 6.81 1.29 4.01
CA GLN A 24 8.08 0.63 3.70
C GLN A 24 7.90 -0.39 2.58
N ILE A 25 8.99 -0.72 1.89
CA ILE A 25 8.96 -1.79 0.87
C ILE A 25 8.59 -3.11 1.54
N GLY A 26 7.63 -3.81 0.95
CA GLY A 26 7.07 -5.05 1.50
C GLY A 26 5.81 -4.83 2.36
N ASP A 27 5.47 -3.59 2.72
CA ASP A 27 4.22 -3.31 3.42
C ASP A 27 3.02 -3.59 2.52
N VAL A 28 1.94 -4.06 3.13
CA VAL A 28 0.64 -4.18 2.49
C VAL A 28 -0.28 -3.11 3.06
N ILE A 29 -0.74 -2.23 2.18
CA ILE A 29 -1.62 -1.14 2.52
C ILE A 29 -3.04 -1.50 2.09
N SER A 30 -4.01 -1.29 2.97
CA SER A 30 -5.42 -1.28 2.63
C SER A 30 -6.00 0.08 2.99
N MET A 31 -6.77 0.66 2.08
CA MET A 31 -7.46 1.94 2.29
C MET A 31 -8.72 1.79 3.13
N ASN A 32 -9.22 0.56 3.28
CA ASN A 32 -10.40 0.23 4.05
C ASN A 32 -10.13 -1.01 4.92
N SER A 33 -10.89 -1.18 6.00
CA SER A 33 -10.82 -2.37 6.86
C SER A 33 -11.52 -3.59 6.27
N ASP A 34 -12.21 -3.45 5.13
CA ASP A 34 -12.93 -4.55 4.47
C ASP A 34 -11.95 -5.52 3.77
N VAL A 35 -12.12 -6.81 4.05
CA VAL A 35 -11.36 -7.90 3.44
C VAL A 35 -11.57 -8.01 1.92
N ASN A 36 -12.69 -7.52 1.41
CA ASN A 36 -13.02 -7.51 -0.01
C ASN A 36 -12.47 -6.27 -0.74
N SER A 37 -11.93 -5.30 0.00
CA SER A 37 -11.37 -4.09 -0.59
C SER A 37 -9.97 -4.34 -1.19
N PRO A 38 -9.56 -3.55 -2.18
CA PRO A 38 -8.25 -3.69 -2.80
C PRO A 38 -7.11 -3.54 -1.78
N HIS A 39 -6.11 -4.40 -1.91
CA HIS A 39 -4.88 -4.34 -1.11
C HIS A 39 -3.70 -3.99 -2.03
N TYR A 40 -2.76 -3.21 -1.51
CA TYR A 40 -1.63 -2.68 -2.28
C TYR A 40 -0.32 -3.08 -1.60
N LEU A 41 0.47 -3.95 -2.25
CA LEU A 41 1.83 -4.26 -1.80
C LEU A 41 2.78 -3.17 -2.28
N VAL A 42 3.56 -2.60 -1.37
CA VAL A 42 4.57 -1.61 -1.70
C VAL A 42 5.79 -2.29 -2.29
N CYS A 43 6.05 -2.03 -3.57
CA CYS A 43 7.18 -2.59 -4.29
C CYS A 43 8.38 -1.62 -4.30
N ARG A 44 8.12 -0.32 -4.39
CA ARG A 44 9.17 0.72 -4.43
C ARG A 44 8.62 2.06 -3.93
N ILE A 45 9.48 2.83 -3.29
CA ILE A 45 9.18 4.19 -2.85
C ILE A 45 10.13 5.14 -3.58
N GLU A 46 9.57 6.18 -4.18
CA GLU A 46 10.29 7.18 -4.96
C GLU A 46 9.98 8.56 -4.39
N LEU A 47 11.03 9.20 -3.88
CA LEU A 47 10.99 10.58 -3.41
C LEU A 47 11.62 11.49 -4.45
N PHE A 48 10.92 12.57 -4.79
CA PHE A 48 11.46 13.62 -5.64
C PHE A 48 12.02 14.73 -4.76
N ALA A 49 13.26 15.14 -5.03
CA ALA A 49 13.82 16.32 -4.39
C ALA A 49 12.91 17.52 -4.67
N ASN A 50 12.58 18.28 -3.61
CA ASN A 50 11.69 19.45 -3.65
C ASN A 50 10.19 19.16 -3.91
N SER A 51 9.73 17.93 -3.69
CA SER A 51 8.30 17.62 -3.67
C SER A 51 7.87 17.06 -2.33
N ASP A 52 6.75 17.56 -1.81
CA ASP A 52 6.10 17.03 -0.60
C ASP A 52 5.28 15.75 -0.88
N ILE A 53 5.29 15.29 -2.13
CA ILE A 53 4.56 14.14 -2.63
C ILE A 53 5.53 12.97 -2.83
N VAL A 54 5.21 11.83 -2.21
CA VAL A 54 5.94 10.58 -2.33
C VAL A 54 5.20 9.66 -3.29
N ASN A 55 5.88 9.18 -4.32
CA ASN A 55 5.33 8.17 -5.22
C ASN A 55 5.63 6.77 -4.65
N VAL A 56 4.58 6.00 -4.43
CA VAL A 56 4.65 4.63 -3.94
C VAL A 56 4.23 3.72 -5.08
N HIS A 57 5.18 2.98 -5.65
CA HIS A 57 4.89 1.98 -6.66
C HIS A 57 4.36 0.74 -5.96
N VAL A 58 3.15 0.34 -6.35
CA VAL A 58 2.41 -0.72 -5.68
C VAL A 58 1.99 -1.80 -6.67
N GLN A 59 1.86 -3.02 -6.17
CA GLN A 59 1.11 -4.09 -6.81
C GLN A 59 -0.27 -4.18 -6.18
N ARG A 60 -1.32 -4.08 -7.01
CA ARG A 60 -2.71 -4.16 -6.55
C ARG A 60 -3.20 -5.61 -6.53
N PHE A 61 -3.93 -5.94 -5.48
CA PHE A 61 -4.68 -7.17 -5.29
C PHE A 61 -6.15 -6.85 -5.11
N ALA A 62 -7.03 -7.72 -5.61
CA ALA A 62 -8.47 -7.48 -5.58
C ALA A 62 -9.04 -7.47 -4.16
N ASN A 63 -8.48 -8.32 -3.28
CA ASN A 63 -8.92 -8.52 -1.91
C ASN A 63 -7.79 -9.10 -1.04
N GLN A 64 -8.03 -9.19 0.27
CA GLN A 64 -7.04 -9.71 1.22
C GLN A 64 -6.60 -11.14 0.89
N LEU A 65 -7.53 -12.00 0.44
CA LEU A 65 -7.22 -13.40 0.12
C LEU A 65 -6.24 -13.50 -1.04
N SER A 66 -6.48 -12.75 -2.12
CA SER A 66 -5.58 -12.72 -3.28
C SER A 66 -4.19 -12.20 -2.92
N ALA A 67 -4.10 -11.19 -2.06
CA ALA A 67 -2.82 -10.69 -1.55
C ALA A 67 -2.10 -11.76 -0.72
N LYS A 68 -2.80 -12.43 0.20
CA LYS A 68 -2.25 -13.50 1.02
C LYS A 68 -1.71 -14.68 0.21
N LEU A 69 -2.39 -15.06 -0.88
CA LEU A 69 -1.98 -16.17 -1.74
C LEU A 69 -0.78 -15.83 -2.61
N ALA A 70 -0.56 -14.55 -2.91
CA ALA A 70 0.49 -14.10 -3.81
C ALA A 70 1.75 -13.58 -3.09
N ILE A 71 1.65 -13.25 -1.80
CA ILE A 71 2.73 -12.65 -1.02
C ILE A 71 3.22 -13.64 0.03
N ASP A 72 4.43 -14.15 -0.17
CA ASP A 72 5.09 -14.98 0.84
C ASP A 72 5.33 -14.20 2.12
N GLY A 73 4.87 -14.75 3.25
CA GLY A 73 5.00 -14.10 4.56
C GLY A 73 4.02 -12.96 4.82
N PHE A 74 2.90 -12.87 4.09
CA PHE A 74 1.82 -11.89 4.34
C PHE A 74 1.44 -11.85 5.83
N ARG A 75 1.91 -10.81 6.54
CA ARG A 75 1.60 -10.60 7.94
C ARG A 75 0.20 -10.04 8.05
N ASN A 76 -0.74 -10.90 8.41
CA ASN A 76 -2.09 -10.51 8.76
C ASN A 76 -2.02 -9.73 10.10
N ASN A 77 -1.97 -8.40 10.06
CA ASN A 77 -1.96 -7.55 11.26
C ASN A 77 -3.34 -7.46 11.92
N ARG A 78 -4.12 -8.55 11.89
CA ARG A 78 -5.22 -8.74 12.83
C ARG A 78 -4.55 -8.88 14.19
N ASN A 79 -4.42 -7.78 14.92
CA ASN A 79 -4.21 -7.80 16.36
C ASN A 79 -5.36 -8.61 16.99
N PHE A 80 -5.21 -9.94 17.00
CA PHE A 80 -5.96 -10.81 17.90
C PHE A 80 -5.40 -10.52 19.28
N ILE A 81 -5.96 -9.51 19.94
CA ILE A 81 -5.85 -9.39 21.38
C ILE A 81 -6.58 -10.62 21.93
N GLN A 82 -5.82 -11.59 22.44
CA GLN A 82 -6.35 -12.69 23.25
C GLN A 82 -6.77 -12.17 24.63
#